data_AF-A0A0C4EBZ9-F1
#
_entry.id   AF-A0A0C4EBZ9-F1
#
_cell.length_a   1.000
_cell.length_b   1.000
_cell.length_c   1.000
_cell.angle_alpha   90.00
_cell.angle_beta   90.00
_cell.angle_gamma   90.00
#
_symmetry.space_group_name_H-M   'P 1'
#
loop_
_entity.id
_entity.type
_entity.pdbx_description
1 polymer ?
#
loop_
_entity_poly.entity_id
_entity_poly.type
_entity_poly.pdbx_seq_one_letter_code
_entity_poly.pdbx_strand_id
1 'polypeptide(L)'
;MPPSRPNANVAETASNSGQPPPTTANTMKPTRNQAQPETAASIADDLAELFSENIIAKIYRTASRTAGIPHTFPEYVPQAGRGAGAYAHREAEFWTCGFFPGSIHCVLERLVRFPHSIRLEEPLAGSTAAATAAQLRAI
;
A
#
# COMPACT_ATOMS: atom_id res chain seq x y z
N MET A 1 30.29 33.48 20.72
CA MET A 1 31.70 33.25 20.33
C MET A 1 31.80 31.90 19.63
N PRO A 2 31.97 31.84 18.30
CA PRO A 2 32.43 30.64 17.61
C PRO A 2 33.95 30.75 17.33
N PRO A 3 34.76 29.67 17.46
CA PRO A 3 36.11 29.70 16.96
C PRO A 3 36.20 29.27 15.49
N SER A 4 37.03 30.02 14.77
CA SER A 4 37.37 29.96 13.35
C SER A 4 38.13 28.71 12.93
N ARG A 5 37.95 28.31 11.68
CA ARG A 5 38.77 27.32 10.95
C ARG A 5 40.22 27.80 10.78
N PRO A 6 41.18 26.87 10.62
CA PRO A 6 42.32 27.10 9.74
C PRO A 6 42.35 26.12 8.56
N ASN A 7 42.75 26.68 7.42
CA ASN A 7 42.98 26.04 6.13
C ASN A 7 44.51 25.91 5.96
N ALA A 8 45.03 24.76 5.53
CA ALA A 8 46.44 24.61 5.18
C ALA A 8 46.58 23.61 4.02
N ASN A 9 47.22 24.06 2.95
CA ASN A 9 47.38 23.40 1.66
C ASN A 9 48.86 23.53 1.27
N VAL A 10 49.62 22.44 1.14
CA VAL A 10 50.95 22.32 0.49
C VAL A 10 51.14 20.82 0.14
N ALA A 11 51.07 20.37 -1.12
CA ALA A 11 52.18 20.02 -2.06
C ALA A 11 53.30 19.13 -1.44
N GLU A 12 53.87 18.07 -2.04
CA GLU A 12 54.25 17.79 -3.43
C GLU A 12 54.79 16.33 -3.61
N THR A 13 54.64 15.78 -4.84
CA THR A 13 55.54 14.91 -5.68
C THR A 13 56.31 13.64 -5.20
N ALA A 14 56.07 12.52 -5.95
CA ALA A 14 57.04 11.76 -6.81
C ALA A 14 56.42 10.42 -7.32
N SER A 15 56.17 10.24 -8.64
CA SER A 15 56.92 9.42 -9.66
C SER A 15 57.10 7.93 -9.32
N ASN A 16 56.82 6.89 -10.15
CA ASN A 16 57.14 6.72 -11.58
C ASN A 16 56.48 5.45 -12.24
N SER A 17 56.21 5.55 -13.55
CA SER A 17 56.26 4.57 -14.69
C SER A 17 55.54 3.20 -14.72
N GLY A 18 54.64 3.04 -15.72
CA GLY A 18 54.93 2.21 -16.92
C GLY A 18 54.03 0.99 -17.24
N GLN A 19 53.03 1.14 -18.15
CA GLN A 19 52.69 0.24 -19.30
C GLN A 19 51.31 0.57 -19.96
N PRO A 20 51.16 0.49 -21.31
CA PRO A 20 49.86 0.42 -22.01
C PRO A 20 49.64 -0.95 -22.74
N PRO A 21 48.57 -1.16 -23.53
CA PRO A 21 47.13 -1.31 -23.22
C PRO A 21 46.65 -2.80 -23.45
N PRO A 22 45.35 -3.12 -23.41
CA PRO A 22 44.67 -3.25 -24.70
C PRO A 22 43.25 -2.66 -24.75
N THR A 23 42.95 -2.11 -25.92
CA THR A 23 41.64 -1.70 -26.43
C THR A 23 40.61 -2.80 -26.28
N THR A 24 39.65 -2.64 -25.37
CA THR A 24 38.38 -3.39 -25.43
C THR A 24 37.37 -2.49 -26.12
N ALA A 25 37.09 -2.79 -27.39
CA ALA A 25 35.97 -2.24 -28.12
C ALA A 25 34.68 -2.63 -27.39
N ASN A 26 34.13 -1.71 -26.60
CA ASN A 26 32.79 -1.85 -26.08
C ASN A 26 31.83 -1.66 -27.26
N THR A 27 31.42 -2.78 -27.85
CA THR A 27 30.25 -2.89 -28.71
C THR A 27 29.06 -2.32 -27.95
N MET A 28 28.71 -1.07 -28.23
CA MET A 28 27.45 -0.47 -27.83
C MET A 28 26.33 -1.28 -28.49
N LYS A 29 25.73 -2.21 -27.74
CA LYS A 29 24.41 -2.71 -28.07
C LYS A 29 23.47 -1.50 -27.97
N PRO A 30 22.65 -1.20 -28.99
CA PRO A 30 21.63 -0.19 -28.85
C PRO A 30 20.64 -0.72 -27.82
N THR A 31 20.68 -0.18 -26.61
CA THR A 31 19.61 -0.34 -25.63
C THR A 31 18.38 0.30 -26.27
N ARG A 32 17.58 -0.53 -26.94
CA ARG A 32 16.27 -0.15 -27.46
C ARG A 32 15.46 0.27 -26.24
N ASN A 33 15.35 1.58 -26.02
CA ASN A 33 14.35 2.18 -25.17
C ASN A 33 12.98 1.77 -25.73
N GLN A 34 12.49 0.61 -25.32
CA GLN A 34 11.09 0.30 -25.43
C GLN A 34 10.41 1.16 -24.37
N ALA A 35 10.02 2.37 -24.76
CA ALA A 35 8.96 3.08 -24.09
C ALA A 35 7.74 2.17 -24.19
N GLN A 36 7.47 1.44 -23.12
CA GLN A 36 6.24 0.69 -22.97
C GLN A 36 5.12 1.73 -23.08
N PRO A 37 4.09 1.50 -23.92
CA PRO A 37 2.92 2.37 -23.89
C PRO A 37 2.29 2.18 -22.52
N GLU A 38 2.53 3.12 -21.63
CA GLU A 38 1.84 3.26 -20.37
C GLU A 38 0.39 3.57 -20.69
N THR A 39 -0.40 2.51 -20.88
CA THR A 39 -1.86 2.56 -20.87
C THR A 39 -2.25 3.23 -19.56
N ALA A 40 -2.61 4.50 -19.65
CA ALA A 40 -3.10 5.26 -18.51
C ALA A 40 -4.22 4.46 -17.85
N ALA A 41 -4.03 4.10 -16.58
CA ALA A 41 -5.05 3.41 -15.80
C ALA A 41 -6.35 4.20 -15.90
N SER A 42 -7.43 3.50 -16.20
CA SER A 42 -8.73 4.16 -16.24
C SER A 42 -9.22 4.40 -14.81
N ILE A 43 -10.11 5.38 -14.63
CA ILE A 43 -10.78 5.59 -13.34
C ILE A 43 -11.47 4.30 -12.86
N ALA A 44 -11.93 3.45 -13.77
CA ALA A 44 -12.54 2.17 -13.42
C ALA A 44 -11.54 1.20 -12.79
N ASP A 45 -10.28 1.21 -13.23
CA ASP A 45 -9.20 0.38 -12.68
C ASP A 45 -8.82 0.86 -11.28
N ASP A 46 -8.69 2.18 -11.09
CA ASP A 46 -8.41 2.77 -9.78
C ASP A 46 -9.53 2.46 -8.76
N LEU A 47 -10.79 2.57 -9.19
CA LEU A 47 -11.94 2.23 -8.35
C LEU A 47 -12.00 0.74 -8.05
N ALA A 48 -11.56 -0.13 -8.96
CA ALA A 48 -11.48 -1.56 -8.70
C ALA A 48 -10.41 -1.87 -7.64
N GLU A 49 -9.27 -1.16 -7.66
CA GLU A 49 -8.21 -1.31 -6.66
C GLU A 49 -8.69 -0.96 -5.23
N LEU A 50 -9.56 0.04 -5.08
CA LEU A 50 -10.16 0.39 -3.77
C LEU A 50 -10.92 -0.76 -3.10
N PHE A 51 -11.45 -1.70 -3.90
CA PHE A 51 -12.15 -2.89 -3.43
C PHE A 51 -11.33 -4.17 -3.59
N SER A 52 -10.02 -4.05 -3.78
CA SER A 52 -9.13 -5.21 -3.80
C SER A 52 -9.13 -5.93 -2.44
N GLU A 53 -8.86 -7.23 -2.49
CA GLU A 53 -8.99 -8.12 -1.32
C GLU A 53 -8.16 -7.66 -0.12
N ASN A 54 -6.97 -7.10 -0.35
CA ASN A 54 -6.10 -6.62 0.73
C ASN A 54 -6.72 -5.41 1.48
N ILE A 55 -7.49 -4.55 0.80
CA ILE A 55 -8.17 -3.39 1.40
C ILE A 55 -9.35 -3.88 2.21
N ILE A 56 -10.18 -4.74 1.63
CA ILE A 56 -11.34 -5.34 2.33
C ILE A 56 -10.86 -6.10 3.56
N ALA A 57 -9.80 -6.90 3.45
CA ALA A 57 -9.24 -7.65 4.58
C ALA A 57 -8.75 -6.74 5.72
N LYS A 58 -8.15 -5.58 5.41
CA LYS A 58 -7.75 -4.59 6.42
C LYS A 58 -8.95 -3.99 7.13
N ILE A 59 -9.99 -3.61 6.38
CA ILE A 59 -11.23 -3.06 6.94
C ILE A 59 -11.89 -4.10 7.84
N TYR A 60 -12.07 -5.33 7.34
CA TYR A 60 -12.67 -6.43 8.08
C TYR A 60 -11.88 -6.75 9.36
N ARG A 61 -10.56 -6.94 9.27
CA ARG A 61 -9.70 -7.19 10.44
C ARG A 61 -9.81 -6.09 11.50
N THR A 62 -9.93 -4.84 11.07
CA THR A 62 -10.09 -3.70 11.97
C THR A 62 -11.46 -3.73 12.65
N ALA A 63 -12.52 -4.06 11.91
CA ALA A 63 -13.88 -4.19 12.43
C ALA A 63 -14.04 -5.38 13.38
N SER A 64 -13.44 -6.52 13.08
CA SER A 64 -13.53 -7.73 13.92
C SER A 64 -12.91 -7.56 15.31
N ARG A 65 -12.06 -6.54 15.52
CA ARG A 65 -11.48 -6.24 16.83
C ARG A 65 -12.45 -5.54 17.78
N THR A 66 -13.46 -4.88 17.21
CA THR A 66 -14.52 -4.19 17.94
C THR A 66 -15.80 -4.98 17.77
N ALA A 67 -16.01 -6.03 18.58
CA ALA A 67 -17.24 -6.82 18.50
C ALA A 67 -18.45 -5.97 18.91
N GLY A 68 -19.45 -5.86 18.02
CA GLY A 68 -20.67 -5.07 18.26
C GLY A 68 -20.61 -3.64 17.70
N ILE A 69 -21.40 -2.73 18.27
CA ILE A 69 -21.37 -1.31 17.88
C ILE A 69 -20.07 -0.70 18.42
N PRO A 70 -19.15 -0.23 17.56
CA PRO A 70 -17.88 0.30 18.01
C PRO A 70 -18.10 1.63 18.74
N HIS A 71 -17.73 1.67 20.03
CA HIS A 71 -17.57 2.93 20.75
C HIS A 71 -16.25 3.64 20.38
N THR A 72 -15.28 2.88 19.86
CA THR A 72 -13.97 3.40 19.44
C THR A 72 -13.68 3.11 17.97
N PHE A 73 -13.04 4.06 17.30
CA PHE A 73 -12.78 4.07 15.87
C PHE A 73 -11.27 4.19 15.61
N PRO A 74 -10.76 3.61 14.51
CA PRO A 74 -9.35 3.68 14.16
C PRO A 74 -8.94 5.11 13.78
N GLU A 75 -7.85 5.60 14.34
CA GLU A 75 -7.32 6.96 14.10
C GLU A 75 -6.03 6.93 13.27
N TYR A 76 -5.01 6.19 13.71
CA TYR A 76 -3.71 6.09 13.03
C TYR A 76 -3.02 4.76 13.30
N VAL A 77 -1.95 4.47 12.56
CA VAL A 77 -1.10 3.27 12.76
C VAL A 77 0.29 3.70 13.25
N PRO A 78 0.66 3.41 14.51
CA PRO A 78 2.00 3.67 15.01
C PRO A 78 3.06 2.94 14.17
N GLN A 79 4.19 3.58 13.91
CA GLN A 79 5.30 3.01 13.13
C GLN A 79 6.34 2.28 14.00
N ALA A 80 6.36 2.55 15.30
CA ALA A 80 7.29 1.97 16.26
C ALA A 80 6.62 1.66 17.60
N GLY A 81 7.25 0.81 18.40
CA GLY A 81 6.77 0.43 19.73
C GLY A 81 5.82 -0.78 19.72
N ARG A 82 5.24 -1.07 20.89
CA ARG A 82 4.42 -2.28 21.13
C ARG A 82 3.15 -2.36 20.27
N GLY A 83 2.64 -1.23 19.79
CA GLY A 83 1.46 -1.13 18.94
C GLY A 83 1.76 -0.96 17.44
N ALA A 84 3.01 -1.13 17.01
CA ALA A 84 3.39 -0.89 15.62
C ALA A 84 2.61 -1.80 14.65
N GLY A 85 2.10 -1.21 13.57
CA GLY A 85 1.34 -1.95 12.54
C GLY A 85 -0.10 -2.31 12.91
N ALA A 86 -0.62 -1.84 14.05
CA ALA A 86 -2.03 -1.95 14.40
C ALA A 86 -2.66 -0.55 14.50
N TYR A 87 -3.95 -0.43 14.18
CA TYR A 87 -4.66 0.82 14.41
C TYR A 87 -4.73 1.13 15.91
N ALA A 88 -4.41 2.37 16.27
CA ALA A 88 -4.80 2.98 17.53
C ALA A 88 -6.28 3.40 17.42
N HIS A 89 -7.06 3.08 18.45
CA HIS A 89 -8.50 3.37 18.49
C HIS A 89 -8.79 4.53 19.46
N ARG A 90 -9.76 5.38 19.11
CA ARG A 90 -10.22 6.52 19.91
C ARG A 90 -11.75 6.64 19.87
N GLU A 91 -12.36 7.19 20.92
CA GLU A 91 -13.80 7.53 20.93
C GLU A 91 -14.17 8.47 19.77
N ALA A 92 -15.43 8.48 19.32
CA ALA A 92 -15.90 9.18 18.11
C ALA A 92 -15.72 10.72 18.05
N GLU A 93 -15.07 11.33 19.03
CA GLU A 93 -14.81 12.77 19.10
C GLU A 93 -13.53 13.16 18.32
N PHE A 94 -13.45 12.77 17.05
CA PHE A 94 -12.37 13.17 16.13
C PHE A 94 -12.81 13.24 14.68
N TRP A 95 -12.18 14.14 13.92
CA TRP A 95 -12.62 14.50 12.58
C TRP A 95 -12.53 13.36 11.54
N THR A 96 -11.71 12.32 11.78
CA THR A 96 -11.58 11.16 10.88
C THR A 96 -12.45 9.96 11.27
N CYS A 97 -13.21 10.04 12.37
CA CYS A 97 -13.95 8.88 12.90
C CYS A 97 -14.98 8.32 11.91
N GLY A 98 -15.51 9.15 11.01
CA GLY A 98 -16.51 8.77 10.02
C GLY A 98 -15.98 7.99 8.82
N PHE A 99 -14.67 8.03 8.55
CA PHE A 99 -14.09 7.32 7.39
C PHE A 99 -14.19 5.80 7.54
N PHE A 100 -13.99 5.29 8.75
CA PHE A 100 -14.06 3.85 9.01
C PHE A 100 -15.48 3.27 8.82
N PRO A 101 -16.55 3.79 9.47
CA PRO A 101 -17.90 3.32 9.22
C PRO A 101 -18.34 3.56 7.77
N GLY A 102 -17.90 4.66 7.15
CA GLY A 102 -18.11 4.89 5.71
C GLY A 102 -17.48 3.81 4.84
N SER A 103 -16.25 3.40 5.14
CA SER A 103 -15.54 2.33 4.42
C SER A 103 -16.25 0.98 4.55
N ILE A 104 -16.75 0.65 5.75
CA ILE A 104 -17.56 -0.56 5.96
C ILE A 104 -18.83 -0.51 5.11
N HIS A 105 -19.53 0.63 5.10
CA HIS A 105 -20.73 0.81 4.29
C HIS A 105 -20.45 0.68 2.80
N CYS A 106 -19.36 1.24 2.29
CA CYS A 106 -18.96 1.09 0.88
C CYS A 106 -18.72 -0.38 0.51
N VAL A 107 -18.05 -1.15 1.38
CA VAL A 107 -17.84 -2.59 1.16
C VAL A 107 -19.18 -3.35 1.16
N LEU A 108 -20.05 -3.08 2.14
CA LEU A 108 -21.37 -3.70 2.23
C LEU A 108 -22.22 -3.42 0.99
N GLU A 109 -22.30 -2.15 0.58
CA GLU A 109 -23.05 -1.74 -0.61
C GLU A 109 -22.52 -2.44 -1.87
N ARG A 110 -21.20 -2.54 -2.02
CA ARG A 110 -20.56 -3.23 -3.14
C ARG A 110 -20.91 -4.71 -3.16
N LEU A 111 -20.86 -5.39 -2.02
CA LEU A 111 -21.22 -6.81 -1.88
C LEU A 111 -22.69 -7.08 -2.21
N VAL A 112 -23.60 -6.17 -1.83
CA VAL A 112 -25.05 -6.34 -2.05
C VAL A 112 -25.46 -5.99 -3.48
N ARG A 113 -24.98 -4.86 -4.01
CA ARG A 113 -25.40 -4.33 -5.32
C ARG A 113 -24.60 -4.91 -6.48
N PHE A 114 -23.34 -5.28 -6.24
CA PHE A 114 -22.40 -5.73 -7.27
C PHE A 114 -21.64 -6.99 -6.82
N PRO A 115 -22.32 -8.10 -6.48
CA PRO A 115 -21.66 -9.29 -5.93
C PRO A 115 -20.57 -9.85 -6.86
N HIS A 116 -20.74 -9.76 -8.18
CA HIS A 116 -19.75 -10.23 -9.17
C HIS A 116 -18.49 -9.37 -9.25
N SER A 117 -18.51 -8.17 -8.67
CA SER A 117 -17.37 -7.24 -8.72
C SER A 117 -16.29 -7.56 -7.70
N ILE A 118 -16.63 -8.30 -6.65
CA ILE A 118 -15.69 -8.78 -5.65
C ILE A 118 -15.44 -10.25 -5.97
N ARG A 119 -14.22 -10.55 -6.40
CA ARG A 119 -13.77 -11.93 -6.64
C ARG A 119 -13.51 -12.61 -5.31
N LEU A 120 -14.57 -12.96 -4.60
CA LEU A 120 -14.48 -13.97 -3.55
C LEU A 120 -14.28 -15.29 -4.29
N GLU A 121 -13.13 -15.93 -4.11
CA GLU A 121 -12.91 -17.29 -4.59
C GLU A 121 -14.12 -18.15 -4.18
N GLU A 122 -14.69 -18.86 -5.15
CA GLU A 122 -15.82 -19.76 -4.92
C GLU A 122 -15.50 -20.70 -3.76
N PRO A 123 -16.45 -20.95 -2.84
CA PRO A 123 -16.20 -21.83 -1.72
C PRO A 123 -15.76 -23.19 -2.23
N LEU A 124 -14.63 -23.68 -1.71
CA LEU A 124 -14.19 -25.07 -1.83
C LEU A 124 -15.40 -26.00 -1.82
N ALA A 125 -15.74 -26.54 -3.00
CA ALA A 125 -16.84 -27.44 -3.32
C ALA A 125 -17.74 -27.83 -2.12
N GLY A 126 -18.70 -26.96 -1.76
CA GLY A 126 -19.65 -27.30 -0.68
C GLY A 126 -20.48 -26.17 -0.09
N SER A 127 -20.12 -24.90 -0.25
CA SER A 127 -20.95 -23.78 0.22
C SER A 127 -21.54 -23.04 -0.98
N THR A 128 -22.87 -22.94 -1.02
CA THR A 128 -23.56 -22.33 -2.15
C THR A 128 -23.52 -20.82 -2.03
N ALA A 129 -22.98 -20.12 -3.04
CA ALA A 129 -22.91 -18.66 -3.11
C ALA A 129 -24.27 -17.96 -2.89
N ALA A 130 -25.38 -18.64 -3.22
CA ALA A 130 -26.74 -18.17 -2.96
C ALA A 130 -27.06 -18.05 -1.46
N ALA A 131 -26.53 -18.93 -0.61
CA ALA A 131 -26.74 -18.88 0.83
C ALA A 131 -25.99 -17.70 1.47
N THR A 132 -24.75 -17.44 1.05
CA THR A 132 -23.96 -16.29 1.53
C THR A 132 -24.60 -14.97 1.13
N ALA A 133 -25.09 -14.85 -0.12
CA ALA A 133 -25.78 -13.66 -0.59
C ALA A 133 -27.13 -13.43 0.10
N ALA A 134 -27.88 -14.51 0.43
CA ALA A 134 -29.12 -14.41 1.20
C ALA A 134 -28.87 -14.00 2.65
N GLN A 135 -27.80 -14.50 3.27
CA GLN A 135 -27.44 -14.20 4.65
C GLN A 135 -26.95 -12.76 4.83
N LEU A 136 -26.28 -12.18 3.83
CA LEU A 136 -25.93 -10.75 3.83
C LEU A 136 -27.12 -9.81 3.64
N ARG A 137 -28.24 -10.29 3.07
CA ARG A 137 -29.48 -9.50 2.90
C ARG A 137 -30.43 -9.59 4.11
N ALA A 138 -30.15 -10.49 5.05
CA ALA A 138 -30.99 -10.77 6.21
C ALA A 138 -30.49 -10.11 7.51
N ILE A 139 -29.45 -9.28 7.43
CA ILE A 139 -28.94 -8.42 8.51
C ILE A 139 -29.44 -7.00 8.25
#